data_AF-E0PD76-F1
#
_entry.id   AF-E0PD76-F1
#
_cell.length_a   1.000
_cell.length_b   1.000
_cell.length_c   1.000
_cell.angle_alpha   90.00
_cell.angle_beta   90.00
_cell.angle_gamma   90.00
#
_symmetry.space_group_name_H-M   'P 1'
#
loop_
_entity.id
_entity.type
_entity.pdbx_description
1 polymer ?
#
loop_
_entity_poly.entity_id
_entity_poly.type
_entity_poly.pdbx_seq_one_letter_code
_entity_poly.pdbx_strand_id
1 'polypeptide(L)'
;MLSQNKRFNSKAYCLRFGTAFLLTSIVAGVGGILLHDLLELIEWMIFGHGESTGAQPITNLQFIIILLTGIISAFIWFVLQDKNRQIISIKSQLKVTDNSKRPILWIHLIHIFLQVASVGAGSPIGKEGAPRELGALGAGRISDRMTLALTDRKLAIVCGASAGLAAVYQVPIASIFFAFETLGLGLSVLNLISVSSTTILASLIAGTVISDTPLYHSGQVVLDAKTCGFAIVLAILITPLAQLFRHLTQKAQAGKVTTKSILWKLPLTFLLLASFSLYFPEILGNGGALAQAVFDGMGVWYALACVVIKAVLVLLTLKNGAYGGTLTPSFSIGAVLGFLVAVLCQLVVPELSLTSAMLIGSSIFLAITMNAPLTAVGLVVSFTGQSFTALPILLLAVIVTFATKTIIEHIERKYYVNPYRSQTRRNRR
;
A
#
# COMPACT_ATOMS: atom_id res chain seq x y z
N MET A 1 10.65 31.12 10.76
CA MET A 1 10.52 30.65 9.36
C MET A 1 9.10 30.77 8.77
N LEU A 2 8.00 30.67 9.54
CA LEU A 2 6.65 31.00 9.01
C LEU A 2 6.48 32.49 8.64
N SER A 3 7.18 33.37 9.36
CA SER A 3 7.18 34.84 9.19
C SER A 3 7.82 35.36 7.89
N GLN A 4 8.59 34.54 7.15
CA GLN A 4 9.20 34.97 5.88
C GLN A 4 8.28 34.77 4.66
N ASN A 5 7.19 34.01 4.80
CA ASN A 5 6.21 33.86 3.74
C ASN A 5 5.15 34.96 3.87
N LYS A 6 5.27 36.03 3.06
CA LYS A 6 4.37 37.20 3.07
C LYS A 6 2.87 36.84 3.03
N ARG A 7 2.50 35.64 2.56
CA ARG A 7 1.12 35.13 2.50
C ARG A 7 0.52 34.81 3.88
N PHE A 8 1.31 34.31 4.83
CA PHE A 8 0.84 34.00 6.20
C PHE A 8 0.80 35.23 7.12
N ASN A 9 1.15 36.41 6.62
CA ASN A 9 0.93 37.67 7.34
C ASN A 9 -0.55 38.10 7.33
N SER A 10 -1.33 37.60 6.37
CA SER A 10 -2.77 37.85 6.32
C SER A 10 -3.51 36.87 7.24
N LYS A 11 -4.15 37.39 8.30
CA LYS A 11 -5.01 36.59 9.19
C LYS A 11 -6.08 35.81 8.42
N ALA A 12 -6.66 36.42 7.38
CA ALA A 12 -7.66 35.78 6.53
C ALA A 12 -7.09 34.59 5.73
N TYR A 13 -5.83 34.63 5.31
CA TYR A 13 -5.18 33.49 4.66
C TYR A 13 -4.91 32.36 5.67
N CYS A 14 -4.39 32.69 6.86
CA CYS A 14 -4.16 31.71 7.92
C CYS A 14 -5.45 30.97 8.31
N LEU A 15 -6.58 31.68 8.41
CA LEU A 15 -7.87 31.08 8.71
C LEU A 15 -8.33 30.13 7.59
N ARG A 16 -8.23 30.55 6.33
CA ARG A 16 -8.56 29.68 5.17
C ARG A 16 -7.66 28.44 5.10
N PHE A 17 -6.37 28.60 5.40
CA PHE A 17 -5.44 27.49 5.48
C PHE A 17 -5.82 26.53 6.62
N GLY A 18 -5.96 27.01 7.86
CA GLY A 18 -6.32 26.15 8.99
C GLY A 18 -7.65 25.42 8.80
N THR A 19 -8.68 26.13 8.32
CA THR A 19 -10.00 25.52 8.02
C THR A 19 -9.92 24.47 6.92
N ALA A 20 -9.11 24.69 5.87
CA ALA A 20 -8.93 23.69 4.82
C ALA A 20 -8.34 22.37 5.36
N PHE A 21 -7.37 22.45 6.27
CA PHE A 21 -6.71 21.27 6.84
C PHE A 21 -7.63 20.54 7.82
N LEU A 22 -8.37 21.29 8.65
CA LEU A 22 -9.39 20.71 9.53
C LEU A 22 -10.48 19.97 8.74
N LEU A 23 -11.03 20.59 7.70
CA LEU A 23 -12.01 19.94 6.82
C LEU A 23 -11.42 18.73 6.08
N THR A 24 -10.14 18.81 5.71
CA THR A 24 -9.43 17.68 5.08
C THR A 24 -9.36 16.48 6.01
N SER A 25 -9.07 16.69 7.30
CA SER A 25 -9.09 15.62 8.31
C SER A 25 -10.47 15.01 8.50
N ILE A 26 -11.52 15.84 8.53
CA ILE A 26 -12.90 15.35 8.66
C ILE A 26 -13.29 14.49 7.45
N VAL A 27 -13.01 14.96 6.23
CA VAL A 27 -13.30 14.20 5.01
C VAL A 27 -12.51 12.90 4.95
N ALA A 28 -11.24 12.92 5.35
CA ALA A 28 -10.41 11.71 5.38
C ALA A 28 -10.85 10.72 6.46
N GLY A 29 -11.20 11.19 7.66
CA GLY A 29 -11.66 10.36 8.76
C GLY A 29 -13.03 9.72 8.49
N VAL A 30 -14.03 10.53 8.17
CA VAL A 30 -15.38 10.06 7.83
C VAL A 30 -15.37 9.22 6.56
N GLY A 31 -14.60 9.65 5.55
CA GLY A 31 -14.38 8.86 4.35
C GLY A 31 -13.71 7.52 4.64
N GLY A 32 -12.78 7.48 5.60
CA GLY A 32 -12.16 6.25 6.07
C GLY A 32 -13.15 5.28 6.68
N ILE A 33 -14.02 5.75 7.58
CA ILE A 33 -15.11 4.96 8.18
C ILE A 33 -15.98 4.36 7.07
N LEU A 34 -16.46 5.20 6.16
CA LEU A 34 -17.37 4.77 5.11
C LEU A 34 -16.73 3.74 4.14
N LEU A 35 -15.43 3.86 3.87
CA LEU A 35 -14.72 2.85 3.07
C LEU A 35 -14.43 1.57 3.86
N HIS A 36 -14.23 1.66 5.17
CA HIS A 36 -14.09 0.49 6.04
C HIS A 36 -15.40 -0.28 6.14
N ASP A 37 -16.51 0.39 6.45
CA ASP A 37 -17.84 -0.23 6.55
C ASP A 37 -18.26 -0.86 5.23
N LEU A 38 -17.94 -0.22 4.09
CA LEU A 38 -18.20 -0.80 2.78
C LEU A 38 -17.42 -2.11 2.56
N LEU A 39 -16.17 -2.15 2.99
CA LEU A 39 -15.35 -3.35 2.88
C LEU A 39 -15.97 -4.48 3.71
N GLU A 40 -16.24 -4.21 5.00
CA GLU A 40 -16.81 -5.21 5.91
C GLU A 40 -18.17 -5.70 5.43
N LEU A 41 -19.02 -4.80 4.93
CA LEU A 41 -20.31 -5.15 4.36
C LEU A 41 -20.16 -6.14 3.20
N ILE A 42 -19.22 -5.90 2.29
CA ILE A 42 -19.00 -6.76 1.12
C ILE A 42 -18.38 -8.10 1.54
N GLU A 43 -17.41 -8.08 2.45
CA GLU A 43 -16.82 -9.30 2.99
C GLU A 43 -17.88 -10.16 3.68
N TRP A 44 -18.72 -9.55 4.51
CA TRP A 44 -19.81 -10.26 5.19
C TRP A 44 -20.86 -10.80 4.22
N MET A 45 -21.27 -10.04 3.20
CA MET A 45 -22.22 -10.51 2.20
C MET A 45 -21.71 -11.70 1.38
N ILE A 46 -20.39 -11.76 1.11
CA ILE A 46 -19.80 -12.76 0.22
C ILE A 46 -19.29 -13.96 1.02
N PHE A 47 -18.49 -13.70 2.04
CA PHE A 47 -17.80 -14.72 2.83
C PHE A 47 -18.54 -15.10 4.11
N GLY A 48 -19.53 -14.31 4.55
CA GLY A 48 -20.23 -14.51 5.83
C GLY A 48 -19.40 -14.11 7.04
N HIS A 49 -18.21 -13.57 6.82
CA HIS A 49 -17.22 -13.29 7.84
C HIS A 49 -16.29 -12.14 7.38
N GLY A 50 -15.63 -11.45 8.31
CA GLY A 50 -14.74 -10.32 8.01
C GLY A 50 -13.26 -10.73 7.86
N GLU A 51 -12.38 -9.74 7.68
CA GLU A 51 -10.91 -9.91 7.64
C GLU A 51 -10.31 -10.63 8.88
N SER A 52 -10.97 -10.56 10.05
CA SER A 52 -10.45 -11.09 11.33
C SER A 52 -10.67 -12.60 11.54
N THR A 53 -11.55 -13.21 10.76
CA THR A 53 -11.83 -14.64 10.79
C THR A 53 -10.96 -15.35 9.76
N GLY A 54 -10.16 -16.32 10.19
CA GLY A 54 -9.23 -17.07 9.33
C GLY A 54 -9.89 -17.62 8.06
N ALA A 55 -9.09 -17.75 7.00
CA ALA A 55 -9.59 -18.12 5.67
C ALA A 55 -10.32 -19.47 5.69
N GLN A 56 -11.57 -19.48 5.21
CA GLN A 56 -12.37 -20.69 5.07
C GLN A 56 -12.36 -21.17 3.60
N PRO A 57 -12.52 -22.48 3.35
CA PRO A 57 -12.73 -23.00 2.01
C PRO A 57 -13.94 -22.32 1.36
N ILE A 58 -13.76 -21.85 0.12
CA ILE A 58 -14.85 -21.16 -0.57
C ILE A 58 -15.93 -22.13 -1.06
N THR A 59 -17.18 -21.67 -1.03
CA THR A 59 -18.34 -22.37 -1.58
C THR A 59 -18.47 -22.14 -3.09
N ASN A 60 -19.26 -22.98 -3.77
CA ASN A 60 -19.58 -22.79 -5.20
C ASN A 60 -20.23 -21.43 -5.49
N LEU A 61 -21.05 -20.92 -4.55
CA LEU A 61 -21.67 -19.59 -4.68
C LEU A 61 -20.61 -18.49 -4.61
N GLN A 62 -19.68 -18.57 -3.66
CA GLN A 62 -18.56 -17.63 -3.52
C GLN A 62 -17.66 -17.63 -4.75
N PHE A 63 -17.38 -18.81 -5.33
CA PHE A 63 -16.65 -18.92 -6.59
C PHE A 63 -17.32 -18.10 -7.72
N ILE A 64 -18.64 -18.25 -7.87
CA ILE A 64 -19.42 -17.51 -8.89
C ILE A 64 -19.39 -16.00 -8.59
N ILE A 65 -19.53 -15.60 -7.33
CA ILE A 65 -19.50 -14.18 -6.94
C ILE A 65 -18.13 -13.54 -7.22
N ILE A 66 -17.03 -14.25 -6.96
CA ILE A 66 -15.68 -13.77 -7.28
C ILE A 66 -15.54 -13.58 -8.81
N LEU A 67 -16.04 -14.52 -9.61
CA LEU A 67 -16.05 -14.40 -11.07
C LEU A 67 -16.85 -13.17 -11.53
N LEU A 68 -18.08 -13.02 -11.01
CA LEU A 68 -18.96 -11.89 -11.33
C LEU A 68 -18.31 -10.55 -10.95
N THR A 69 -17.62 -10.50 -9.80
CA THR A 69 -16.83 -9.34 -9.37
C THR A 69 -15.79 -8.97 -10.43
N GLY A 70 -15.10 -9.94 -11.01
CA GLY A 70 -14.15 -9.70 -12.09
C GLY A 70 -14.80 -9.08 -13.34
N ILE A 71 -15.99 -9.57 -13.72
CA ILE A 71 -16.76 -9.06 -14.87
C ILE A 71 -17.24 -7.63 -14.62
N ILE A 72 -17.88 -7.39 -13.47
CA ILE A 72 -18.41 -6.07 -13.08
C ILE A 72 -17.27 -5.06 -12.96
N SER A 73 -16.17 -5.44 -12.30
CA SER A 73 -15.01 -4.57 -12.15
C SER A 73 -14.37 -4.23 -13.49
N ALA A 74 -14.26 -5.20 -14.40
CA ALA A 74 -13.74 -4.97 -15.74
C ALA A 74 -14.60 -3.99 -16.54
N PHE A 75 -15.93 -4.15 -16.47
CA PHE A 75 -16.87 -3.26 -17.15
C PHE A 75 -16.80 -1.83 -16.61
N ILE A 76 -16.84 -1.65 -15.28
CA ILE A 76 -16.81 -0.31 -14.69
C ILE A 76 -15.47 0.37 -14.96
N TRP A 77 -14.34 -0.33 -14.77
CA TRP A 77 -13.03 0.25 -15.09
C TRP A 77 -12.85 0.56 -16.57
N PHE A 78 -13.41 -0.25 -17.47
CA PHE A 78 -13.45 0.07 -18.90
C PHE A 78 -14.17 1.39 -19.16
N VAL A 79 -15.36 1.59 -18.58
CA VAL A 79 -16.14 2.83 -18.73
C VAL A 79 -15.44 4.05 -18.10
N LEU A 80 -14.75 3.86 -16.97
CA LEU A 80 -13.99 4.93 -16.32
C LEU A 80 -12.73 5.34 -17.11
N GLN A 81 -12.22 4.48 -17.99
CA GLN A 81 -10.99 4.67 -18.75
C GLN A 81 -11.20 4.98 -20.23
N ASP A 82 -12.45 5.03 -20.71
CA ASP A 82 -12.73 5.31 -22.12
C ASP A 82 -12.29 6.72 -22.53
N LYS A 83 -11.89 6.84 -23.81
CA LYS A 83 -11.01 7.78 -24.54
C LYS A 83 -10.83 9.23 -24.06
N ASN A 84 -11.67 9.79 -23.19
CA ASN A 84 -11.58 11.17 -22.66
C ASN A 84 -11.54 11.26 -21.12
N ARG A 85 -11.51 10.14 -20.40
CA ARG A 85 -11.53 10.08 -18.94
C ARG A 85 -10.18 9.58 -18.43
N GLN A 86 -9.53 10.35 -17.56
CA GLN A 86 -8.28 9.92 -16.93
C GLN A 86 -8.44 9.86 -15.41
N ILE A 87 -8.15 8.69 -14.85
CA ILE A 87 -7.91 8.51 -13.42
C ILE A 87 -6.56 9.17 -13.11
N ILE A 88 -6.60 10.34 -12.45
CA ILE A 88 -5.43 11.16 -12.17
C ILE A 88 -4.78 10.70 -10.85
N SER A 89 -3.58 10.12 -10.92
CA SER A 89 -2.85 9.69 -9.72
C SER A 89 -2.45 10.87 -8.83
N ILE A 90 -2.37 10.65 -7.51
CA ILE A 90 -1.96 11.67 -6.53
C ILE A 90 -0.60 12.27 -6.91
N LYS A 91 0.39 11.43 -7.27
CA LYS A 91 1.73 11.89 -7.70
C LYS A 91 1.67 12.79 -8.94
N SER A 92 0.75 12.53 -9.87
CA SER A 92 0.59 13.40 -11.04
C SER A 92 0.00 14.77 -10.67
N GLN A 93 -0.90 14.84 -9.68
CA GLN A 93 -1.42 16.12 -9.16
C GLN A 93 -0.34 16.99 -8.51
N LEU A 94 0.67 16.36 -7.88
CA LEU A 94 1.79 17.08 -7.24
C LEU A 94 2.79 17.65 -8.26
N LYS A 95 2.87 17.07 -9.47
CA LYS A 95 3.78 17.51 -10.54
C LYS A 95 3.26 18.71 -11.34
N VAL A 96 1.97 19.03 -11.27
CA VAL A 96 1.37 20.11 -12.06
C VAL A 96 1.92 21.48 -11.62
N THR A 97 2.30 22.33 -12.58
CA THR A 97 2.81 23.70 -12.33
C THR A 97 1.71 24.77 -12.38
N ASP A 98 0.55 24.43 -12.90
CA ASP A 98 -0.63 25.27 -13.02
C ASP A 98 -1.88 24.59 -12.40
N ASN A 99 -3.06 25.18 -12.61
CA ASN A 99 -4.34 24.65 -12.13
C ASN A 99 -5.07 23.77 -13.16
N SER A 100 -4.42 23.35 -14.26
CA SER A 100 -5.09 22.79 -15.43
C SER A 100 -5.64 21.36 -15.26
N LYS A 101 -5.02 20.55 -14.39
CA LYS A 101 -5.40 19.13 -14.22
C LYS A 101 -6.03 18.85 -12.86
N ARG A 102 -7.36 18.84 -12.82
CA ARG A 102 -8.14 18.48 -11.62
C ARG A 102 -8.84 17.14 -11.81
N PRO A 103 -8.81 16.25 -10.80
CA PRO A 103 -9.56 15.00 -10.84
C PRO A 103 -11.07 15.29 -10.91
N ILE A 104 -11.77 14.63 -11.83
CA ILE A 104 -13.23 14.75 -11.98
C ILE A 104 -13.90 13.99 -10.83
N LEU A 105 -14.84 14.62 -10.12
CA LEU A 105 -15.34 14.13 -8.82
C LEU A 105 -15.94 12.73 -8.94
N TRP A 106 -16.96 12.61 -9.79
CA TRP A 106 -17.76 11.40 -9.90
C TRP A 106 -16.97 10.22 -10.45
N ILE A 107 -16.01 10.48 -11.36
CA ILE A 107 -15.11 9.44 -11.89
C ILE A 107 -14.25 8.86 -10.75
N HIS A 108 -13.63 9.74 -9.96
CA HIS A 108 -12.78 9.32 -8.85
C HIS A 108 -13.59 8.71 -7.70
N LEU A 109 -14.80 9.18 -7.40
CA LEU A 109 -15.67 8.56 -6.40
C LEU A 109 -16.01 7.12 -6.80
N ILE A 110 -16.53 6.88 -8.02
CA ILE A 110 -16.82 5.52 -8.50
C ILE A 110 -15.55 4.65 -8.45
N HIS A 111 -14.40 5.22 -8.84
CA HIS A 111 -13.12 4.54 -8.80
C HIS A 111 -12.66 4.14 -7.37
N ILE A 112 -12.84 5.02 -6.38
CA ILE A 112 -12.54 4.78 -4.97
C ILE A 112 -13.41 3.64 -4.43
N PHE A 113 -14.72 3.72 -4.65
CA PHE A 113 -15.67 2.70 -4.19
C PHE A 113 -15.45 1.35 -4.86
N LEU A 114 -15.17 1.34 -6.16
CA LEU A 114 -14.89 0.11 -6.90
C LEU A 114 -13.62 -0.60 -6.40
N GLN A 115 -12.57 0.15 -6.07
CA GLN A 115 -11.34 -0.43 -5.52
C GLN A 115 -11.62 -1.18 -4.21
N VAL A 116 -12.33 -0.55 -3.28
CA VAL A 116 -12.69 -1.19 -1.99
C VAL A 116 -13.62 -2.37 -2.21
N ALA A 117 -14.65 -2.20 -3.02
CA ALA A 117 -15.61 -3.27 -3.30
C ALA A 117 -14.96 -4.48 -3.97
N SER A 118 -14.05 -4.26 -4.90
CA SER A 118 -13.30 -5.33 -5.56
C SER A 118 -12.43 -6.10 -4.55
N VAL A 119 -11.77 -5.40 -3.63
CA VAL A 119 -10.94 -6.01 -2.58
C VAL A 119 -11.79 -6.81 -1.59
N GLY A 120 -12.89 -6.24 -1.09
CA GLY A 120 -13.81 -6.93 -0.19
C GLY A 120 -14.46 -8.17 -0.84
N ALA A 121 -14.60 -8.16 -2.16
CA ALA A 121 -15.06 -9.30 -2.94
C ALA A 121 -13.95 -10.31 -3.33
N GLY A 122 -12.77 -10.18 -2.74
CA GLY A 122 -11.69 -11.17 -2.84
C GLY A 122 -10.55 -10.82 -3.79
N SER A 123 -10.56 -9.65 -4.45
CA SER A 123 -9.46 -9.23 -5.34
C SER A 123 -8.12 -9.24 -4.60
N PRO A 124 -7.04 -9.80 -5.18
CA PRO A 124 -5.79 -10.09 -4.48
C PRO A 124 -4.93 -8.83 -4.18
N ILE A 125 -5.47 -7.63 -4.39
CA ILE A 125 -4.77 -6.33 -4.31
C ILE A 125 -5.14 -5.59 -3.01
N GLY A 126 -4.35 -4.57 -2.66
CA GLY A 126 -4.56 -3.79 -1.45
C GLY A 126 -5.68 -2.76 -1.55
N LYS A 127 -6.40 -2.55 -0.44
CA LYS A 127 -7.45 -1.51 -0.31
C LYS A 127 -6.89 -0.09 -0.12
N GLU A 128 -5.59 0.07 0.13
CA GLU A 128 -5.03 1.34 0.58
C GLU A 128 -4.96 2.43 -0.51
N GLY A 129 -5.17 2.08 -1.78
CA GLY A 129 -5.30 3.06 -2.87
C GLY A 129 -6.49 4.01 -2.67
N ALA A 130 -7.66 3.46 -2.35
CA ALA A 130 -8.92 4.19 -2.29
C ALA A 130 -8.97 5.27 -1.19
N PRO A 131 -8.59 5.00 0.08
CA PRO A 131 -8.59 6.01 1.14
C PRO A 131 -7.63 7.17 0.84
N ARG A 132 -6.44 6.86 0.31
CA ARG A 132 -5.46 7.88 -0.11
C ARG A 132 -6.02 8.76 -1.21
N GLU A 133 -6.71 8.16 -2.17
CA GLU A 133 -7.35 8.88 -3.28
C GLU A 133 -8.52 9.74 -2.81
N LEU A 134 -9.37 9.22 -1.92
CA LEU A 134 -10.49 9.96 -1.33
C LEU A 134 -10.01 11.18 -0.55
N GLY A 135 -9.02 11.00 0.33
CA GLY A 135 -8.45 12.09 1.11
C GLY A 135 -7.77 13.14 0.22
N ALA A 136 -7.00 12.73 -0.80
CA ALA A 136 -6.41 13.64 -1.78
C ALA A 136 -7.47 14.42 -2.59
N LEU A 137 -8.53 13.74 -3.01
CA LEU A 137 -9.64 14.31 -3.77
C LEU A 137 -10.38 15.37 -2.94
N GLY A 138 -10.75 15.03 -1.71
CA GLY A 138 -11.38 15.93 -0.75
C GLY A 138 -10.51 17.16 -0.48
N ALA A 139 -9.24 16.94 -0.12
CA ALA A 139 -8.29 18.00 0.16
C ALA A 139 -8.10 18.96 -1.01
N GLY A 140 -7.99 18.43 -2.24
CA GLY A 140 -7.88 19.23 -3.45
C GLY A 140 -9.09 20.15 -3.66
N ARG A 141 -10.31 19.65 -3.44
CA ARG A 141 -11.55 20.44 -3.59
C ARG A 141 -11.75 21.47 -2.51
N ILE A 142 -11.46 21.10 -1.26
CA ILE A 142 -11.49 22.02 -0.13
C ILE A 142 -10.50 23.15 -0.38
N SER A 143 -9.27 22.83 -0.83
CA SER A 143 -8.25 23.83 -1.16
C SER A 143 -8.67 24.77 -2.29
N ASP A 144 -9.32 24.23 -3.33
CA ASP A 144 -9.85 25.02 -4.45
C ASP A 144 -10.94 25.99 -3.97
N ARG A 145 -11.86 25.53 -3.12
CA ARG A 145 -12.94 26.36 -2.54
C ARG A 145 -12.41 27.41 -1.56
N MET A 146 -11.37 27.07 -0.80
CA MET A 146 -10.68 27.98 0.12
C MET A 146 -9.67 28.90 -0.61
N THR A 147 -9.55 28.81 -1.94
CA THR A 147 -8.67 29.65 -2.77
C THR A 147 -7.20 29.62 -2.31
N LEU A 148 -6.71 28.46 -1.88
CA LEU A 148 -5.33 28.30 -1.43
C LEU A 148 -4.34 28.44 -2.59
N ALA A 149 -3.13 28.90 -2.28
CA ALA A 149 -2.05 28.91 -3.27
C ALA A 149 -1.70 27.48 -3.71
N LEU A 150 -1.17 27.33 -4.93
CA LEU A 150 -0.85 26.00 -5.50
C LEU A 150 0.10 25.18 -4.61
N THR A 151 1.06 25.83 -3.94
CA THR A 151 1.97 25.17 -2.98
C THR A 151 1.21 24.54 -1.81
N ASP A 152 0.23 25.27 -1.29
CA ASP A 152 -0.49 24.91 -0.08
C ASP A 152 -1.61 23.91 -0.40
N ARG A 153 -2.18 24.01 -1.62
CA ARG A 153 -3.04 22.98 -2.20
C ARG A 153 -2.30 21.65 -2.37
N LYS A 154 -1.05 21.66 -2.86
CA LYS A 154 -0.23 20.44 -2.96
C LYS A 154 0.05 19.85 -1.59
N LEU A 155 0.37 20.69 -0.60
CA LEU A 155 0.51 20.27 0.79
C LEU A 155 -0.78 19.63 1.32
N ALA A 156 -1.93 20.26 1.10
CA ALA A 156 -3.22 19.73 1.50
C ALA A 156 -3.53 18.39 0.83
N ILE A 157 -3.23 18.22 -0.46
CA ILE A 157 -3.37 16.94 -1.18
C ILE A 157 -2.52 15.84 -0.54
N VAL A 158 -1.27 16.15 -0.18
CA VAL A 158 -0.40 15.19 0.54
C VAL A 158 -0.98 14.88 1.92
N CYS A 159 -1.41 15.90 2.66
CA CYS A 159 -2.03 15.74 3.97
C CYS A 159 -3.30 14.88 3.91
N GLY A 160 -4.17 15.11 2.92
CA GLY A 160 -5.38 14.31 2.70
C GLY A 160 -5.05 12.87 2.31
N ALA A 161 -4.08 12.65 1.42
CA ALA A 161 -3.65 11.31 1.06
C ALA A 161 -3.11 10.52 2.27
N SER A 162 -2.27 11.16 3.08
CA SER A 162 -1.78 10.59 4.33
C SER A 162 -2.91 10.39 5.33
N ALA A 163 -3.80 11.38 5.52
CA ALA A 163 -4.91 11.28 6.45
C ALA A 163 -5.85 10.11 6.10
N GLY A 164 -6.09 9.85 4.81
CA GLY A 164 -6.86 8.69 4.37
C GLY A 164 -6.18 7.34 4.66
N LEU A 165 -4.85 7.26 4.49
CA LEU A 165 -4.08 6.07 4.89
C LEU A 165 -4.15 5.85 6.41
N ALA A 166 -3.96 6.93 7.18
CA ALA A 166 -3.99 6.89 8.63
C ALA A 166 -5.37 6.47 9.17
N ALA A 167 -6.44 7.03 8.60
CA ALA A 167 -7.82 6.76 9.02
C ALA A 167 -8.22 5.29 8.85
N VAL A 168 -7.95 4.68 7.69
CA VAL A 168 -8.44 3.30 7.40
C VAL A 168 -7.60 2.22 8.06
N TYR A 169 -6.32 2.48 8.32
CA TYR A 169 -5.41 1.50 8.91
C TYR A 169 -5.05 1.79 10.37
N GLN A 170 -5.53 2.89 10.95
CA GLN A 170 -5.13 3.39 12.27
C GLN A 170 -3.61 3.50 12.45
N VAL A 171 -2.92 4.07 11.44
CA VAL A 171 -1.46 4.20 11.41
C VAL A 171 -0.95 5.65 11.27
N PRO A 172 -1.30 6.57 12.19
CA PRO A 172 -0.96 7.98 12.05
C PRO A 172 0.55 8.22 11.91
N ILE A 173 1.38 7.54 12.70
CA ILE A 173 2.85 7.70 12.69
C ILE A 173 3.44 7.22 11.36
N ALA A 174 3.10 6.01 10.93
CA ALA A 174 3.58 5.47 9.67
C ALA A 174 3.14 6.34 8.48
N SER A 175 1.92 6.87 8.55
CA SER A 175 1.38 7.73 7.51
C SER A 175 2.03 9.12 7.45
N ILE A 176 2.61 9.63 8.54
CA ILE A 176 3.43 10.85 8.53
C ILE A 176 4.70 10.57 7.71
N PHE A 177 5.41 9.47 8.00
CA PHE A 177 6.59 9.07 7.21
C PHE A 177 6.23 8.84 5.74
N PHE A 178 5.07 8.24 5.45
CA PHE A 178 4.58 8.05 4.09
C PHE A 178 4.50 9.36 3.29
N ALA A 179 4.09 10.47 3.94
CA ALA A 179 4.03 11.79 3.30
C ALA A 179 5.40 12.25 2.80
N PHE A 180 6.44 12.05 3.61
CA PHE A 180 7.80 12.49 3.30
C PHE A 180 8.52 11.53 2.36
N GLU A 181 8.47 10.22 2.62
CA GLU A 181 9.24 9.23 1.86
C GLU A 181 8.57 8.82 0.56
N THR A 182 7.24 8.64 0.55
CA THR A 182 6.54 8.08 -0.62
C THR A 182 5.93 9.15 -1.52
N LEU A 183 5.36 10.20 -0.92
CA LEU A 183 4.79 11.34 -1.66
C LEU A 183 5.82 12.45 -1.93
N GLY A 184 7.00 12.39 -1.32
CA GLY A 184 8.12 13.29 -1.60
C GLY A 184 7.91 14.71 -1.08
N LEU A 185 7.16 14.86 0.03
CA LEU A 185 6.99 16.14 0.68
C LEU A 185 8.34 16.63 1.24
N GLY A 186 8.69 17.89 1.01
CA GLY A 186 9.91 18.47 1.58
C GLY A 186 9.81 18.62 3.10
N LEU A 187 10.90 18.35 3.82
CA LEU A 187 10.96 18.54 5.27
C LEU A 187 10.95 20.04 5.62
N SER A 188 9.89 20.49 6.27
CA SER A 188 9.79 21.80 6.88
C SER A 188 8.87 21.73 8.09
N VAL A 189 9.02 22.65 9.05
CA VAL A 189 8.19 22.69 10.26
C VAL A 189 6.71 22.80 9.93
N LEU A 190 6.35 23.64 8.95
CA LEU A 190 4.95 23.77 8.50
C LEU A 190 4.43 22.44 7.94
N ASN A 191 5.20 21.78 7.08
CA ASN A 191 4.79 20.53 6.46
C ASN A 191 4.62 19.42 7.51
N LEU A 192 5.55 19.33 8.47
CA LEU A 192 5.49 18.38 9.57
C LEU A 192 4.25 18.60 10.44
N ILE A 193 4.02 19.83 10.91
CA ILE A 193 2.84 20.14 11.74
C ILE A 193 1.55 19.89 10.96
N SER A 194 1.51 20.27 9.68
CA SER A 194 0.30 20.14 8.86
C SER A 194 -0.05 18.67 8.60
N VAL A 195 0.93 17.84 8.24
CA VAL A 195 0.71 16.40 8.03
C VAL A 195 0.37 15.73 9.35
N SER A 196 1.14 15.96 10.42
CA SER A 196 0.90 15.32 11.71
C SER A 196 -0.46 15.66 12.29
N SER A 197 -0.85 16.94 12.30
CA SER A 197 -2.18 17.34 12.80
C SER A 197 -3.30 16.72 11.96
N THR A 198 -3.14 16.69 10.63
CA THR A 198 -4.19 16.16 9.76
C THR A 198 -4.37 14.66 9.85
N THR A 199 -3.27 13.89 9.92
CA THR A 199 -3.32 12.42 10.04
C THR A 199 -3.81 11.97 11.40
N ILE A 200 -3.34 12.61 12.49
CA ILE A 200 -3.77 12.29 13.86
C ILE A 200 -5.26 12.58 13.99
N LEU A 201 -5.72 13.76 13.58
CA LEU A 201 -7.14 14.11 13.69
C LEU A 201 -8.03 13.18 12.85
N ALA A 202 -7.62 12.81 11.63
CA ALA A 202 -8.38 11.87 10.81
C ALA A 202 -8.44 10.47 11.44
N SER A 203 -7.34 10.01 12.05
CA SER A 203 -7.29 8.73 12.77
C SER A 203 -8.18 8.73 14.00
N LEU A 204 -8.19 9.82 14.78
CA LEU A 204 -9.08 9.99 15.93
C LEU A 204 -10.56 9.96 15.53
N ILE A 205 -10.92 10.61 14.42
CA ILE A 205 -12.28 10.57 13.87
C ILE A 205 -12.63 9.15 13.46
N ALA A 206 -11.78 8.50 12.67
CA ALA A 206 -12.00 7.13 12.23
C ALA A 206 -12.03 6.13 13.41
N GLY A 207 -11.26 6.39 14.47
CA GLY A 207 -11.15 5.60 15.70
C GLY A 207 -12.42 5.53 16.53
N THR A 208 -13.44 6.33 16.18
CA THR A 208 -14.77 6.20 16.77
C THR A 208 -15.53 4.96 16.28
N VAL A 209 -15.13 4.40 15.14
CA VAL A 209 -15.75 3.20 14.52
C VAL A 209 -14.71 2.12 14.27
N ILE A 210 -13.56 2.48 13.68
CA ILE A 210 -12.49 1.55 13.34
C ILE A 210 -11.59 1.35 14.55
N SER A 211 -11.52 0.14 15.09
CA SER A 211 -10.66 -0.23 16.22
C SER A 211 -9.19 0.12 15.97
N ASP A 212 -8.50 0.60 17.01
CA ASP A 212 -7.06 0.84 17.02
C ASP A 212 -6.23 -0.39 17.43
N THR A 213 -6.89 -1.54 17.62
CA THR A 213 -6.22 -2.82 17.87
C THR A 213 -5.35 -3.23 16.68
N PRO A 214 -4.22 -3.94 16.93
CA PRO A 214 -3.39 -4.47 15.85
C PRO A 214 -4.19 -5.26 14.82
N LEU A 215 -3.90 -5.03 13.54
CA LEU A 215 -4.49 -5.76 12.42
C LEU A 215 -4.13 -7.24 12.41
N TYR A 216 -2.95 -7.59 12.93
CA TYR A 216 -2.47 -8.98 12.99
C TYR A 216 -2.10 -9.36 14.41
N HIS A 217 -2.53 -10.54 14.81
CA HIS A 217 -2.14 -11.16 16.06
C HIS A 217 -0.83 -11.92 15.82
N SER A 218 0.27 -11.33 16.28
CA SER A 218 1.60 -11.94 16.23
C SER A 218 2.26 -11.87 17.60
N GLY A 219 3.28 -12.70 17.82
CA GLY A 219 4.21 -12.49 18.93
C GLY A 219 5.05 -11.21 18.78
N GLN A 220 5.94 -10.96 19.74
CA GLN A 220 6.82 -9.80 19.74
C GLN A 220 8.19 -10.12 19.13
N VAL A 221 8.81 -9.16 18.46
CA VAL A 221 10.21 -9.26 18.03
C VAL A 221 11.11 -9.32 19.27
N VAL A 222 11.95 -10.35 19.33
CA VAL A 222 12.91 -10.53 20.42
C VAL A 222 14.16 -9.70 20.16
N LEU A 223 14.54 -8.86 21.12
CA LEU A 223 15.79 -8.08 21.07
C LEU A 223 16.96 -8.90 21.62
N ASP A 224 17.67 -9.61 20.74
CA ASP A 224 18.88 -10.34 21.07
C ASP A 224 19.91 -10.34 19.92
N ALA A 225 21.15 -10.73 20.22
CA ALA A 225 22.23 -10.74 19.24
C ALA A 225 21.96 -11.71 18.08
N LYS A 226 21.26 -12.82 18.34
CA LYS A 226 20.91 -13.82 17.33
C LYS A 226 19.92 -13.24 16.31
N THR A 227 18.86 -12.58 16.78
CA THR A 227 17.88 -11.91 15.91
C THR A 227 18.53 -10.76 15.14
N CYS A 228 19.44 -10.01 15.74
CA CYS A 228 20.21 -8.97 15.03
C CYS A 228 21.04 -9.55 13.87
N GLY A 229 21.81 -10.62 14.11
CA GLY A 229 22.57 -11.30 13.05
C GLY A 229 21.65 -11.88 11.98
N PHE A 230 20.54 -12.47 12.40
CA PHE A 230 19.57 -13.06 11.48
C PHE A 230 18.83 -12.01 10.64
N ALA A 231 18.58 -10.81 11.17
CA ALA A 231 18.00 -9.69 10.44
C ALA A 231 18.86 -9.29 9.23
N ILE A 232 20.19 -9.37 9.34
CA ILE A 232 21.13 -9.11 8.24
C ILE A 232 20.99 -10.18 7.16
N VAL A 233 20.92 -11.45 7.55
CA VAL A 233 20.73 -12.58 6.63
C VAL A 233 19.40 -12.44 5.87
N LEU A 234 18.31 -12.19 6.59
CA LEU A 234 16.99 -11.96 5.99
C LEU A 234 17.02 -10.77 5.01
N ALA A 235 17.64 -9.65 5.39
CA ALA A 235 17.77 -8.49 4.52
C ALA A 235 18.49 -8.84 3.22
N ILE A 236 19.57 -9.63 3.27
CA ILE A 236 20.31 -10.04 2.06
C ILE A 236 19.47 -10.97 1.18
N LEU A 237 18.76 -11.94 1.77
CA LEU A 237 18.04 -12.96 1.01
C LEU A 237 16.69 -12.48 0.45
N ILE A 238 15.96 -11.64 1.19
CA ILE A 238 14.62 -11.17 0.80
C ILE A 238 14.68 -9.96 -0.13
N THR A 239 15.70 -9.09 0.00
CA THR A 239 15.82 -7.87 -0.81
C THR A 239 15.75 -8.12 -2.33
N PRO A 240 16.47 -9.09 -2.92
CA PRO A 240 16.38 -9.38 -4.35
C PRO A 240 14.96 -9.77 -4.80
N LEU A 241 14.27 -10.58 -4.01
CA LEU A 241 12.88 -11.00 -4.30
C LEU A 241 11.92 -9.81 -4.22
N ALA A 242 12.09 -8.95 -3.21
CA ALA A 242 11.31 -7.73 -3.08
C ALA A 242 11.58 -6.74 -4.23
N GLN A 243 12.83 -6.62 -4.70
CA GLN A 243 13.18 -5.79 -5.86
C GLN A 243 12.56 -6.33 -7.15
N LEU A 244 12.62 -7.65 -7.36
CA LEU A 244 11.97 -8.30 -8.50
C LEU A 244 10.46 -8.04 -8.48
N PHE A 245 9.80 -8.27 -7.35
CA PHE A 245 8.36 -8.02 -7.22
C PHE A 245 8.01 -6.55 -7.45
N ARG A 246 8.79 -5.61 -6.90
CA ARG A 246 8.63 -4.17 -7.13
C ARG A 246 8.76 -3.82 -8.61
N HIS A 247 9.78 -4.35 -9.30
CA HIS A 247 10.01 -4.10 -10.72
C HIS A 247 8.87 -4.65 -11.58
N LEU A 248 8.45 -5.89 -11.32
CA LEU A 248 7.33 -6.52 -12.03
C LEU A 248 6.01 -5.78 -11.79
N THR A 249 5.77 -5.31 -10.58
CA THR A 249 4.59 -4.49 -10.22
C THR A 249 4.59 -3.16 -10.97
N GLN A 250 5.73 -2.47 -11.03
CA GLN A 250 5.88 -1.23 -11.80
C GLN A 250 5.66 -1.47 -13.30
N LYS A 251 6.20 -2.55 -13.85
CA LYS A 251 6.00 -2.95 -15.25
C LYS A 251 4.54 -3.31 -15.53
N ALA A 252 3.88 -4.02 -14.62
CA ALA A 252 2.46 -4.36 -14.71
C ALA A 252 1.58 -3.10 -14.71
N GLN A 253 1.86 -2.14 -13.83
CA GLN A 253 1.12 -0.87 -13.77
C GLN A 253 1.39 0.03 -15.00
N ALA A 254 2.62 0.07 -15.49
CA ALA A 254 2.99 0.84 -16.68
C ALA A 254 2.40 0.25 -17.97
N GLY A 255 2.37 -1.09 -18.07
CA GLY A 255 1.76 -1.84 -19.16
C GLY A 255 0.31 -2.25 -18.90
N LYS A 256 -0.39 -1.53 -18.01
CA LYS A 256 -1.76 -1.85 -17.62
C LYS A 256 -2.69 -1.84 -18.83
N VAL A 257 -3.54 -2.86 -18.92
CA VAL A 257 -4.56 -2.96 -19.95
C VAL A 257 -5.67 -1.96 -19.68
N THR A 258 -5.80 -0.95 -20.55
CA THR A 258 -6.86 0.07 -20.51
C THR A 258 -7.77 0.02 -21.74
N THR A 259 -7.49 -0.88 -22.69
CA THR A 259 -8.29 -1.07 -23.91
C THR A 259 -9.46 -2.02 -23.68
N LYS A 260 -10.31 -2.23 -24.69
CA LYS A 260 -11.40 -3.23 -24.68
C LYS A 260 -10.97 -4.63 -24.21
N SER A 261 -9.68 -4.96 -24.29
CA SER A 261 -9.17 -6.24 -23.79
C SER A 261 -9.28 -6.42 -22.27
N ILE A 262 -9.51 -5.36 -21.48
CA ILE A 262 -9.83 -5.48 -20.05
C ILE A 262 -11.06 -6.36 -19.81
N LEU A 263 -12.06 -6.29 -20.71
CA LEU A 263 -13.35 -6.97 -20.58
C LEU A 263 -13.27 -8.50 -20.61
N TRP A 264 -12.15 -9.07 -21.05
CA TRP A 264 -11.92 -10.51 -21.00
C TRP A 264 -10.67 -10.90 -20.19
N LYS A 265 -9.62 -10.07 -20.19
CA LYS A 265 -8.39 -10.36 -19.44
C LYS A 265 -8.58 -10.29 -17.93
N LEU A 266 -9.32 -9.29 -17.45
CA LEU A 266 -9.56 -9.16 -16.02
C LEU A 266 -10.50 -10.26 -15.49
N PRO A 267 -11.63 -10.58 -16.15
CA PRO A 267 -12.46 -11.72 -15.76
C PRO A 267 -11.71 -13.05 -15.78
N LEU A 268 -10.83 -13.28 -16.77
CA LEU A 268 -9.97 -14.46 -16.78
C LEU A 268 -9.03 -14.51 -15.56
N THR A 269 -8.54 -13.36 -15.10
CA THR A 269 -7.72 -13.30 -13.88
C THR A 269 -8.52 -13.66 -12.64
N PHE A 270 -9.78 -13.20 -12.56
CA PHE A 270 -10.69 -13.55 -11.46
C PHE A 270 -11.14 -15.02 -11.53
N LEU A 271 -11.26 -15.61 -12.72
CA LEU A 271 -11.48 -17.04 -12.87
C LEU A 271 -10.29 -17.85 -12.31
N LEU A 272 -9.07 -17.44 -12.62
CA LEU A 272 -7.86 -18.05 -12.05
C LEU A 272 -7.80 -17.88 -10.53
N LEU A 273 -8.06 -16.68 -10.03
CA LEU A 273 -8.16 -16.38 -8.60
C LEU A 273 -9.16 -17.32 -7.90
N ALA A 274 -10.40 -17.38 -8.40
CA ALA A 274 -11.46 -18.22 -7.86
C ALA A 274 -11.07 -19.71 -7.89
N SER A 275 -10.39 -20.15 -8.95
CA SER A 275 -9.94 -21.54 -9.10
C SER A 275 -8.85 -21.90 -8.10
N PHE A 276 -7.86 -21.03 -7.90
CA PHE A 276 -6.81 -21.26 -6.90
C PHE A 276 -7.35 -21.15 -5.47
N SER A 277 -8.33 -20.28 -5.20
CA SER A 277 -8.89 -20.12 -3.86
C SER A 277 -9.72 -21.32 -3.37
N LEU A 278 -10.10 -22.25 -4.25
CA LEU A 278 -10.69 -23.54 -3.83
C LEU A 278 -9.70 -24.36 -2.97
N TYR A 279 -8.40 -24.22 -3.24
CA TYR A 279 -7.34 -24.95 -2.54
C TYR A 279 -6.53 -24.05 -1.60
N PHE A 280 -6.45 -22.75 -1.89
CA PHE A 280 -5.65 -21.77 -1.16
C PHE A 280 -6.50 -20.53 -0.81
N PRO A 281 -7.49 -20.64 0.09
CA PRO A 281 -8.41 -19.53 0.38
C PRO A 281 -7.70 -18.26 0.90
N GLU A 282 -6.53 -18.38 1.54
CA GLU A 282 -5.72 -17.27 2.05
C GLU A 282 -5.21 -16.32 0.95
N ILE A 283 -5.22 -16.74 -0.32
CA ILE A 283 -4.82 -15.87 -1.43
C ILE A 283 -5.86 -14.81 -1.77
N LEU A 284 -7.09 -14.92 -1.23
CA LEU A 284 -8.15 -13.96 -1.46
C LEU A 284 -7.89 -12.64 -0.71
N GLY A 285 -8.56 -11.59 -1.19
CA GLY A 285 -8.53 -10.26 -0.59
C GLY A 285 -7.14 -9.61 -0.61
N ASN A 286 -6.92 -8.64 0.26
CA ASN A 286 -5.69 -7.86 0.24
C ASN A 286 -4.43 -8.58 0.77
N GLY A 287 -4.55 -9.82 1.26
CA GLY A 287 -3.44 -10.59 1.84
C GLY A 287 -3.39 -10.59 3.37
N GLY A 288 -4.35 -9.95 4.05
CA GLY A 288 -4.44 -10.00 5.50
C GLY A 288 -4.59 -11.43 6.03
N ALA A 289 -5.47 -12.23 5.41
CA ALA A 289 -5.65 -13.64 5.76
C ALA A 289 -4.36 -14.47 5.61
N LEU A 290 -3.59 -14.26 4.54
CA LEU A 290 -2.29 -14.93 4.33
C LEU A 290 -1.27 -14.53 5.40
N ALA A 291 -1.24 -13.25 5.78
CA ALA A 291 -0.36 -12.77 6.83
C ALA A 291 -0.72 -13.39 8.19
N GLN A 292 -2.00 -13.38 8.56
CA GLN A 292 -2.45 -13.97 9.83
C GLN A 292 -2.19 -15.48 9.86
N ALA A 293 -2.53 -16.19 8.78
CA ALA A 293 -2.38 -17.64 8.74
C ALA A 293 -0.91 -18.10 8.87
N VAL A 294 0.08 -17.34 8.35
CA VAL A 294 1.49 -17.68 8.59
C VAL A 294 1.92 -17.39 10.03
N PHE A 295 1.39 -16.35 10.69
CA PHE A 295 1.59 -16.14 12.12
C PHE A 295 0.98 -17.26 12.97
N ASP A 296 -0.13 -17.84 12.52
CA ASP A 296 -0.83 -18.94 13.21
C ASP A 296 -0.19 -20.33 12.98
N GLY A 297 0.94 -20.41 12.27
CA GLY A 297 1.69 -21.66 12.09
C GLY A 297 1.38 -22.41 10.79
N MET A 298 1.17 -21.68 9.68
CA MET A 298 1.02 -22.27 8.34
C MET A 298 2.15 -23.25 7.97
N GLY A 299 1.79 -24.39 7.36
CA GLY A 299 2.77 -25.37 6.89
C GLY A 299 3.67 -24.84 5.76
N VAL A 300 4.95 -25.25 5.75
CA VAL A 300 6.00 -24.74 4.85
C VAL A 300 5.64 -24.82 3.37
N TRP A 301 5.23 -26.00 2.89
CA TRP A 301 4.89 -26.22 1.47
C TRP A 301 3.65 -25.44 1.04
N TYR A 302 2.68 -25.33 1.95
CA TYR A 302 1.46 -24.57 1.72
C TYR A 302 1.76 -23.06 1.66
N ALA A 303 2.59 -22.55 2.58
CA ALA A 303 3.06 -21.17 2.58
C ALA A 303 3.84 -20.82 1.29
N LEU A 304 4.71 -21.74 0.82
CA LEU A 304 5.43 -21.57 -0.44
C LEU A 304 4.49 -21.50 -1.65
N ALA A 305 3.46 -22.35 -1.71
CA ALA A 305 2.46 -22.30 -2.76
C ALA A 305 1.67 -20.97 -2.71
N CYS A 306 1.17 -20.60 -1.53
CA CYS A 306 0.40 -19.37 -1.33
C CYS A 306 1.17 -18.12 -1.73
N VAL A 307 2.45 -17.99 -1.34
CA VAL A 307 3.23 -16.78 -1.65
C VAL A 307 3.49 -16.63 -3.15
N VAL A 308 3.77 -17.72 -3.85
CA VAL A 308 3.98 -17.72 -5.30
C VAL A 308 2.68 -17.37 -6.03
N ILE A 309 1.59 -18.06 -5.68
CA ILE A 309 0.28 -17.84 -6.30
C ILE A 309 -0.19 -16.40 -6.04
N LYS A 310 -0.13 -15.92 -4.80
CA LYS A 310 -0.51 -14.55 -4.44
C LYS A 310 0.29 -13.52 -5.24
N ALA A 311 1.61 -13.65 -5.30
CA ALA A 311 2.46 -12.72 -6.04
C ALA A 311 2.09 -12.66 -7.53
N VAL A 312 1.86 -13.82 -8.17
CA VAL A 312 1.44 -13.90 -9.57
C VAL A 312 0.07 -13.27 -9.78
N LEU A 313 -0.91 -13.59 -8.93
CA LEU A 313 -2.27 -13.06 -9.04
C LEU A 313 -2.33 -11.55 -8.84
N VAL A 314 -1.54 -10.98 -7.92
CA VAL A 314 -1.40 -9.52 -7.77
C VAL A 314 -0.89 -8.90 -9.07
N LEU A 315 0.18 -9.46 -9.65
CA LEU A 315 0.78 -8.94 -10.89
C LEU A 315 -0.18 -9.02 -12.08
N LEU A 316 -0.87 -10.16 -12.24
CA LEU A 316 -1.86 -10.36 -13.30
C LEU A 316 -3.03 -9.39 -13.14
N THR A 317 -3.56 -9.24 -11.91
CA THR A 317 -4.70 -8.37 -11.62
C THR A 317 -4.38 -6.92 -11.95
N LEU A 318 -3.21 -6.42 -11.52
CA LEU A 318 -2.75 -5.07 -11.83
C LEU A 318 -2.47 -4.85 -13.32
N LYS A 319 -1.84 -5.83 -13.99
CA LYS A 319 -1.54 -5.77 -15.43
C LYS A 319 -2.83 -5.79 -16.26
N ASN A 320 -3.82 -6.59 -15.87
CA ASN A 320 -5.03 -6.81 -16.65
C ASN A 320 -6.11 -5.74 -16.43
N GLY A 321 -5.81 -4.67 -15.72
CA GLY A 321 -6.63 -3.45 -15.71
C GLY A 321 -7.14 -3.01 -14.34
N ALA A 322 -6.95 -3.83 -13.30
CA ALA A 322 -7.42 -3.49 -11.97
C ALA A 322 -6.62 -2.33 -11.35
N TYR A 323 -7.30 -1.61 -10.46
CA TYR A 323 -6.70 -0.59 -9.62
C TYR A 323 -6.78 -1.03 -8.17
N GLY A 324 -5.71 -0.78 -7.46
CA GLY A 324 -5.57 -1.14 -6.08
C GLY A 324 -4.13 -0.98 -5.67
N GLY A 325 -3.93 -1.14 -4.38
CA GLY A 325 -2.66 -1.03 -3.75
C GLY A 325 -1.86 -2.33 -3.72
N THR A 326 -0.65 -2.24 -3.18
CA THR A 326 0.21 -3.41 -2.95
C THR A 326 0.76 -3.43 -1.53
N LEU A 327 0.31 -2.54 -0.63
CA LEU A 327 0.81 -2.47 0.74
C LEU A 327 0.54 -3.78 1.49
N THR A 328 -0.72 -4.19 1.66
CA THR A 328 -1.05 -5.42 2.38
C THR A 328 -0.51 -6.68 1.69
N PRO A 329 -0.58 -6.82 0.34
CA PRO A 329 0.06 -7.93 -0.34
C PRO A 329 1.57 -8.00 -0.07
N SER A 330 2.27 -6.86 -0.11
CA SER A 330 3.69 -6.78 0.21
C SER A 330 4.00 -7.20 1.64
N PHE A 331 3.18 -6.80 2.61
CA PHE A 331 3.33 -7.23 4.00
C PHE A 331 3.22 -8.75 4.11
N SER A 332 2.14 -9.35 3.57
CA SER A 332 1.91 -10.80 3.62
C SER A 332 2.99 -11.63 2.92
N ILE A 333 3.45 -11.18 1.74
CA ILE A 333 4.54 -11.84 1.01
C ILE A 333 5.84 -11.76 1.81
N GLY A 334 6.14 -10.59 2.41
CA GLY A 334 7.30 -10.42 3.27
C GLY A 334 7.25 -11.31 4.52
N ALA A 335 6.08 -11.45 5.15
CA ALA A 335 5.88 -12.34 6.30
C ALA A 335 6.18 -13.79 5.91
N VAL A 336 5.58 -14.28 4.82
CA VAL A 336 5.78 -15.66 4.37
C VAL A 336 7.23 -15.92 3.95
N LEU A 337 7.88 -14.99 3.23
CA LEU A 337 9.29 -15.15 2.88
C LEU A 337 10.20 -15.15 4.12
N GLY A 338 9.89 -14.31 5.12
CA GLY A 338 10.58 -14.31 6.41
C GLY A 338 10.48 -15.66 7.13
N PHE A 339 9.27 -16.22 7.18
CA PHE A 339 9.02 -17.56 7.71
C PHE A 339 9.81 -18.65 6.96
N LEU A 340 9.72 -18.68 5.62
CA LEU A 340 10.38 -19.70 4.79
C LEU A 340 11.90 -19.67 4.95
N VAL A 341 12.51 -18.47 4.98
CA VAL A 341 13.95 -18.34 5.22
C VAL A 341 14.31 -18.79 6.64
N ALA A 342 13.49 -18.46 7.64
CA ALA A 342 13.74 -18.86 9.02
C ALA A 342 13.70 -20.36 9.23
N VAL A 343 12.72 -21.06 8.65
CA VAL A 343 12.64 -22.52 8.72
C VAL A 343 13.88 -23.17 8.12
N LEU A 344 14.40 -22.65 7.00
CA LEU A 344 15.66 -23.13 6.43
C LEU A 344 16.86 -22.86 7.34
N CYS A 345 16.93 -21.68 7.95
CA CYS A 345 18.01 -21.33 8.88
C CYS A 345 17.93 -22.09 10.21
N GLN A 346 16.75 -22.51 10.66
CA GLN A 346 16.56 -23.32 11.86
C GLN A 346 17.20 -24.70 11.76
N LEU A 347 17.48 -25.19 10.55
CA LEU A 347 18.27 -26.42 10.34
C LEU A 347 19.70 -26.29 10.88
N VAL A 348 20.22 -25.05 10.97
CA VAL A 348 21.57 -24.75 11.47
C VAL A 348 21.52 -24.07 12.84
N VAL A 349 20.55 -23.19 13.07
CA VAL A 349 20.37 -22.44 14.32
C VAL A 349 18.93 -22.64 14.83
N PRO A 350 18.65 -23.70 15.61
CA PRO A 350 17.28 -24.08 15.99
C PRO A 350 16.50 -23.03 16.80
N GLU A 351 17.19 -22.18 17.55
CA GLU A 351 16.58 -21.20 18.47
C GLU A 351 16.09 -19.90 17.79
N LEU A 352 16.10 -19.81 16.45
CA LEU A 352 15.64 -18.61 15.76
C LEU A 352 14.13 -18.40 15.93
N SER A 353 13.73 -17.19 16.31
CA SER A 353 12.31 -16.81 16.40
C SER A 353 11.69 -16.66 15.01
N LEU A 354 10.74 -17.54 14.68
CA LEU A 354 9.96 -17.47 13.44
C LEU A 354 9.16 -16.16 13.37
N THR A 355 8.60 -15.72 14.51
CA THR A 355 7.84 -14.46 14.57
C THR A 355 8.70 -13.25 14.25
N SER A 356 9.90 -13.16 14.85
CA SER A 356 10.85 -12.09 14.50
C SER A 356 11.15 -12.12 13.01
N ALA A 357 11.36 -13.30 12.44
CA ALA A 357 11.66 -13.45 11.01
C ALA A 357 10.54 -12.96 10.09
N MET A 358 9.30 -13.30 10.39
CA MET A 358 8.12 -12.87 9.63
C MET A 358 7.97 -11.34 9.66
N LEU A 359 8.15 -10.71 10.82
CA LEU A 359 8.03 -9.26 10.98
C LEU A 359 9.21 -8.50 10.33
N ILE A 360 10.42 -9.04 10.44
CA ILE A 360 11.60 -8.53 9.73
C ILE A 360 11.40 -8.66 8.21
N GLY A 361 10.97 -9.81 7.72
CA GLY A 361 10.68 -10.07 6.31
C GLY A 361 9.62 -9.12 5.75
N SER A 362 8.55 -8.88 6.52
CA SER A 362 7.52 -7.88 6.21
C SER A 362 8.09 -6.48 6.08
N SER A 363 8.95 -6.08 7.02
CA SER A 363 9.61 -4.76 7.03
C SER A 363 10.51 -4.57 5.82
N ILE A 364 11.33 -5.58 5.49
CA ILE A 364 12.24 -5.57 4.32
C ILE A 364 11.44 -5.43 3.03
N PHE A 365 10.41 -6.26 2.86
CA PHE A 365 9.63 -6.31 1.63
C PHE A 365 8.82 -5.02 1.42
N LEU A 366 8.21 -4.48 2.48
CA LEU A 366 7.55 -3.16 2.43
C LEU A 366 8.53 -2.04 2.12
N ALA A 367 9.70 -2.03 2.77
CA ALA A 367 10.71 -0.98 2.59
C ALA A 367 11.17 -0.88 1.14
N ILE A 368 11.38 -2.02 0.46
CA ILE A 368 11.72 -2.07 -0.96
C ILE A 368 10.53 -1.66 -1.84
N THR A 369 9.37 -2.29 -1.65
CA THR A 369 8.22 -2.09 -2.55
C THR A 369 7.69 -0.66 -2.51
N MET A 370 7.65 -0.05 -1.32
CA MET A 370 7.27 1.35 -1.13
C MET A 370 8.42 2.32 -1.40
N ASN A 371 9.67 1.84 -1.35
CA ASN A 371 10.87 2.68 -1.33
C ASN A 371 10.83 3.71 -0.20
N ALA A 372 10.41 3.27 0.98
CA ALA A 372 10.09 4.11 2.12
C ALA A 372 10.42 3.37 3.43
N PRO A 373 11.68 3.45 3.91
CA PRO A 373 12.17 2.63 5.01
C PRO A 373 11.48 2.92 6.35
N LEU A 374 11.32 4.19 6.72
CA LEU A 374 10.68 4.56 8.00
C LEU A 374 9.18 4.26 7.98
N THR A 375 8.54 4.47 6.83
CA THR A 375 7.15 4.12 6.59
C THR A 375 6.94 2.61 6.78
N ALA A 376 7.82 1.77 6.22
CA ALA A 376 7.72 0.32 6.34
C ALA A 376 7.83 -0.15 7.80
N VAL A 377 8.82 0.32 8.55
CA VAL A 377 8.96 0.00 9.97
C VAL A 377 7.75 0.47 10.76
N GLY A 378 7.30 1.71 10.53
CA GLY A 378 6.11 2.25 11.20
C GLY A 378 4.85 1.43 10.92
N LEU A 379 4.66 0.96 9.68
CA LEU A 379 3.53 0.12 9.31
C LEU A 379 3.59 -1.24 10.01
N VAL A 380 4.75 -1.92 10.02
CA VAL A 380 4.88 -3.21 10.71
C VAL A 380 4.59 -3.05 12.20
N VAL A 381 5.19 -2.06 12.86
CA VAL A 381 4.96 -1.80 14.29
C VAL A 381 3.47 -1.56 14.58
N SER A 382 2.81 -0.74 13.76
CA SER A 382 1.40 -0.38 14.00
C SER A 382 0.45 -1.55 13.68
N PHE A 383 0.71 -2.30 12.61
CA PHE A 383 -0.14 -3.43 12.20
C PHE A 383 -0.08 -4.60 13.18
N THR A 384 1.01 -4.74 13.93
CA THR A 384 1.27 -5.93 14.76
C THR A 384 1.45 -5.60 16.24
N GLY A 385 1.18 -4.35 16.65
CA GLY A 385 1.26 -3.92 18.05
C GLY A 385 2.63 -4.14 18.68
N GLN A 386 3.70 -3.92 17.92
CA GLN A 386 5.05 -4.18 18.42
C GLN A 386 5.47 -3.14 19.44
N SER A 387 6.13 -3.60 20.49
CA SER A 387 6.77 -2.72 21.46
C SER A 387 7.99 -2.00 20.87
N PHE A 388 8.41 -0.92 21.53
CA PHE A 388 9.56 -0.13 21.09
C PHE A 388 10.88 -0.93 21.03
N THR A 389 10.97 -2.08 21.69
CA THR A 389 12.14 -2.98 21.64
C THR A 389 12.32 -3.63 20.27
N ALA A 390 11.29 -3.68 19.42
CA ALA A 390 11.38 -4.16 18.05
C ALA A 390 12.11 -3.17 17.13
N LEU A 391 12.04 -1.86 17.41
CA LEU A 391 12.53 -0.80 16.52
C LEU A 391 14.00 -0.96 16.11
N PRO A 392 14.96 -1.24 17.00
CA PRO A 392 16.37 -1.38 16.62
C PRO A 392 16.58 -2.47 15.57
N ILE A 393 15.89 -3.61 15.70
CA ILE A 393 16.02 -4.75 14.78
C ILE A 393 15.35 -4.44 13.44
N LEU A 394 14.14 -3.89 13.45
CA LEU A 394 13.43 -3.57 12.21
C LEU A 394 14.17 -2.47 11.42
N LEU A 395 14.70 -1.46 12.12
CA LEU A 395 15.53 -0.42 11.49
C LEU A 395 16.84 -1.00 10.95
N LEU A 396 17.53 -1.86 11.71
CA LEU A 396 18.73 -2.55 11.23
C LEU A 396 18.46 -3.31 9.94
N ALA A 397 17.41 -4.13 9.92
CA ALA A 397 17.02 -4.92 8.75
C ALA A 397 16.79 -4.03 7.51
N VAL A 398 16.08 -2.91 7.70
CA VAL A 398 15.74 -1.99 6.62
C VAL A 398 16.95 -1.16 6.15
N ILE A 399 17.87 -0.77 7.06
CA ILE A 399 19.13 -0.12 6.70
C ILE A 399 19.98 -1.06 5.82
N VAL A 400 20.15 -2.31 6.25
CA VAL A 400 20.89 -3.33 5.48
C VAL A 400 20.22 -3.58 4.14
N THR A 401 18.88 -3.67 4.12
CA THR A 401 18.08 -3.81 2.89
C THR A 401 18.39 -2.71 1.87
N PHE A 402 18.48 -1.45 2.30
CA PHE A 402 18.80 -0.34 1.40
C PHE A 402 20.26 -0.35 0.94
N ALA A 403 21.20 -0.79 1.79
CA ALA A 403 22.58 -1.03 1.40
C ALA A 403 22.65 -2.14 0.33
N THR A 404 22.02 -3.29 0.56
CA THR A 404 21.94 -4.42 -0.37
C THR A 404 21.31 -4.02 -1.69
N LYS A 405 20.18 -3.30 -1.66
CA LYS A 405 19.52 -2.74 -2.84
C LYS A 405 20.48 -1.87 -3.67
N THR A 406 21.23 -0.99 -3.01
CA THR A 406 22.19 -0.09 -3.68
C THR A 406 23.34 -0.86 -4.33
N ILE A 407 23.84 -1.91 -3.66
CA ILE A 407 24.87 -2.80 -4.20
C ILE A 407 24.34 -3.52 -5.45
N ILE A 408 23.14 -4.08 -5.39
CA ILE A 408 22.50 -4.76 -6.52
C ILE A 408 22.36 -3.81 -7.72
N GLU A 409 21.83 -2.59 -7.49
CA GLU A 409 21.71 -1.59 -8.55
C GLU A 409 23.08 -1.16 -9.13
N HIS A 410 24.13 -1.12 -8.31
CA HIS A 410 25.48 -0.81 -8.77
C HIS A 410 26.05 -1.93 -9.66
N ILE A 411 25.87 -3.19 -9.25
CA ILE A 411 26.27 -4.37 -10.03
C ILE A 411 25.53 -4.39 -11.36
N GLU A 412 24.20 -4.22 -11.35
CA GLU A 412 23.40 -4.15 -12.57
C GLU A 412 23.92 -3.07 -13.52
N ARG A 413 24.20 -1.84 -13.03
CA ARG A 413 24.74 -0.78 -13.88
C ARG A 413 26.13 -1.08 -14.45
N LYS A 414 26.95 -1.85 -13.74
CA LYS A 414 28.31 -2.21 -14.16
C LYS A 414 28.31 -3.31 -15.23
N TYR A 415 27.40 -4.28 -15.12
CA TYR A 415 27.36 -5.45 -16.01
C TYR A 415 26.32 -5.33 -17.14
N TYR A 416 25.21 -4.62 -16.95
CA TYR A 416 24.27 -4.30 -18.03
C TYR A 416 24.74 -3.05 -18.81
N VAL A 417 25.50 -3.29 -19.88
CA VAL A 417 25.74 -2.27 -20.91
C VAL A 417 24.41 -2.03 -21.62
N ASN A 418 23.76 -0.90 -21.32
CA ASN A 418 22.55 -0.49 -22.04
C ASN A 418 22.88 -0.32 -23.54
N PRO A 419 22.33 -1.17 -24.44
CA PRO A 419 22.64 -1.10 -25.87
C PRO A 419 22.15 0.20 -26.52
N TYR A 420 21.21 0.93 -25.89
CA TYR A 420 20.75 2.24 -26.37
C TYR A 420 21.68 3.42 -26.03
N ARG A 421 22.69 3.23 -25.16
CA ARG A 421 23.66 4.29 -24.85
C ARG A 421 24.68 4.51 -25.98
N SER A 422 24.75 3.60 -26.95
CA SER A 422 25.63 3.71 -28.12
C SER A 422 25.02 4.54 -29.27
N GLN A 423 23.69 4.64 -29.36
CA GLN A 423 23.03 5.40 -30.43
C GLN A 423 23.07 6.91 -30.22
N THR A 424 23.04 7.38 -28.96
CA THR A 424 23.14 8.83 -28.66
C THR A 424 24.54 9.41 -28.83
N ARG A 425 25.59 8.58 -28.91
CA ARG A 425 26.96 9.03 -29.24
C ARG A 425 27.25 9.08 -30.74
N ARG A 426 26.47 8.39 -31.59
CA ARG A 426 26.70 8.35 -33.04
C ARG A 426 26.09 9.54 -33.79
N ASN A 427 25.08 10.21 -33.22
CA ASN A 427 24.49 11.45 -33.77
C ASN A 427 25.15 12.74 -33.25
N ARG A 428 26.32 12.64 -32.61
CA ARG A 428 27.13 13.78 -32.13
C ARG A 428 28.57 13.73 -32.62
N ARG A 429 28.83 13.02 -33.72
CA ARG A 429 30.11 13.07 -34.42
C ARG A 429 29.90 13.57 -35.83
#